data_AF-A0A665UBE2-F1
#
_entry.id   AF-A0A665UBE2-F1
#
_cell.length_a   1.000
_cell.length_b   1.000
_cell.length_c   1.000
_cell.angle_alpha   90.00
_cell.angle_beta   90.00
_cell.angle_gamma   90.00
#
_symmetry.space_group_name_H-M   'P 1'
#
loop_
_entity.id
_entity.type
_entity.pdbx_description
1 polymer ?
#
loop_
_entity_poly.entity_id
_entity_poly.type
_entity_poly.pdbx_seq_one_letter_code
_entity_poly.pdbx_strand_id
1 'polypeptide(L)'
;WVSGDPEGLKHEGSAAVSLPSPAERSAELTALFECPVCFDYVLPPILQCQAGHLLCSQCRQKLSCCPTCRGPLSPSIRNLAMEKVASALPFPCKFSSAGCLLSLHHSEKPDHEEVCEFRPYTCPCPGATCKWHGSLEAVMPHLMHVHKSITTLQGEDIVFLATDINLPGPVDWVMMQSCFSHHFMLVLEKQEKYEGHQQFFAVVLLIGTRKQAENFAYRLELNGIRRRLTWEATPRSIQDGVAAAIMNSDCLVFDTSIAHLFADNGNLGINVTISMF
;
A
#
# COMPACT_ATOMS: atom_id res chain seq x y z
N TRP A 1 46.34 -22.00 68.42
CA TRP A 1 46.99 -20.70 68.17
C TRP A 1 47.08 -20.57 66.66
N VAL A 2 45.98 -20.14 66.04
CA VAL A 2 45.81 -20.14 64.59
C VAL A 2 46.37 -18.83 64.03
N SER A 3 47.11 -19.01 62.94
CA SER A 3 47.74 -18.09 62.00
C SER A 3 46.91 -16.86 61.63
N GLY A 4 47.58 -15.71 61.55
CA GLY A 4 47.08 -14.51 60.86
C GLY A 4 47.93 -14.26 59.61
N ASP A 5 47.28 -14.20 58.45
CA ASP A 5 47.85 -13.72 57.18
C ASP A 5 47.31 -12.31 56.88
N PRO A 6 48.09 -11.45 56.20
CA PRO A 6 47.70 -10.07 55.93
C PRO A 6 46.80 -9.94 54.69
N GLU A 7 45.86 -9.00 54.75
CA GLU A 7 44.91 -8.66 53.69
C GLU A 7 45.61 -8.19 52.41
N GLY A 8 45.39 -8.92 51.32
CA GLY A 8 45.71 -8.46 49.96
C GLY A 8 44.59 -7.58 49.41
N LEU A 9 44.91 -6.31 49.11
CA LEU A 9 44.07 -5.43 48.28
C LEU A 9 43.82 -6.11 46.93
N LYS A 10 42.55 -6.44 46.64
CA LYS A 10 42.11 -6.77 45.27
C LYS A 10 41.76 -5.48 44.55
N HIS A 11 42.55 -5.14 43.54
CA HIS A 11 42.22 -4.15 42.52
C HIS A 11 40.94 -4.58 41.79
N GLU A 12 39.88 -3.78 41.87
CA GLU A 12 38.72 -3.90 40.99
C GLU A 12 39.13 -3.49 39.56
N GLY A 13 39.07 -4.46 38.65
CA GLY A 13 39.30 -4.24 37.23
C GLY A 13 38.17 -3.39 36.64
N SER A 14 38.53 -2.25 36.07
CA SER A 14 37.67 -1.43 35.23
C SER A 14 37.22 -2.25 34.02
N ALA A 15 35.92 -2.56 33.94
CA ALA A 15 35.33 -3.18 32.76
C ALA A 15 35.44 -2.19 31.59
N ALA A 16 36.19 -2.56 30.55
CA ALA A 16 36.31 -1.78 29.34
C ALA A 16 34.94 -1.69 28.64
N VAL A 17 34.38 -0.49 28.56
CA VAL A 17 33.17 -0.22 27.77
C VAL A 17 33.55 -0.26 26.29
N SER A 18 33.14 -1.31 25.59
CA SER A 18 33.28 -1.42 24.14
C SER A 18 32.42 -0.36 23.45
N LEU A 19 33.03 0.47 22.59
CA LEU A 19 32.31 1.47 21.80
C LEU A 19 31.34 0.79 20.82
N PRO A 20 30.08 1.28 20.72
CA PRO A 20 29.12 0.75 19.75
C PRO A 20 29.62 0.94 18.32
N SER A 21 29.29 0.01 17.44
CA SER A 21 29.61 0.07 16.01
C SER A 21 28.95 1.28 15.33
N PRO A 22 29.43 1.72 14.16
CA PRO A 22 28.80 2.81 13.41
C PRO A 22 27.31 2.58 13.11
N ALA A 23 26.91 1.33 12.87
CA ALA A 23 25.52 0.96 12.61
C ALA A 23 24.64 1.08 13.87
N GLU A 24 25.14 0.62 15.02
CA GLU A 24 24.45 0.75 16.31
C GLU A 24 24.26 2.21 16.70
N ARG A 25 25.28 3.05 16.49
CA ARG A 25 25.18 4.51 16.72
C ARG A 25 24.13 5.17 15.83
N SER A 26 24.02 4.75 14.57
CA SER A 26 23.00 5.27 13.65
C SER A 26 21.59 4.84 14.07
N ALA A 27 21.43 3.60 14.57
CA ALA A 27 20.17 3.10 15.07
C ALA A 27 19.72 3.85 16.35
N GLU A 28 20.64 4.08 17.29
CA GLU A 28 20.38 4.86 18.50
C GLU A 28 19.96 6.30 18.15
N LEU A 29 20.63 6.94 17.19
CA LEU A 29 20.29 8.30 16.77
C LEU A 29 18.92 8.39 16.09
N THR A 30 18.57 7.43 15.24
CA THR A 30 17.27 7.42 14.55
C THR A 30 16.11 7.11 15.49
N ALA A 31 16.33 6.32 16.55
CA ALA A 31 15.32 6.05 17.58
C ALA A 31 14.90 7.33 18.34
N LEU A 32 15.78 8.35 18.44
CA LEU A 32 15.42 9.65 19.04
C LEU A 32 14.37 10.42 18.24
N PHE A 33 14.13 10.03 17.00
CA PHE A 33 13.12 10.62 16.13
C PHE A 33 11.81 9.83 16.14
N GLU A 34 11.58 8.87 17.04
CA GLU A 34 10.32 8.12 17.06
C GLU A 34 9.15 8.97 17.60
N CYS A 35 8.02 8.94 16.89
CA CYS A 35 6.80 9.63 17.31
C CYS A 35 6.12 8.81 18.42
N PRO A 36 5.84 9.39 19.60
CA PRO A 36 5.25 8.65 20.73
C PRO A 36 3.78 8.24 20.53
N VAL A 37 3.21 8.48 19.34
CA VAL A 37 1.80 8.27 19.03
C VAL A 37 1.62 7.18 17.98
N CYS A 38 2.32 7.31 16.85
CA CYS A 38 2.23 6.35 15.75
C CYS A 38 3.43 5.41 15.69
N PHE A 39 4.49 5.65 16.49
CA PHE A 39 5.74 4.88 16.49
C PHE A 39 6.50 4.91 15.14
N ASP A 40 6.11 5.80 14.22
CA ASP A 40 6.89 6.12 13.02
C ASP A 40 7.92 7.22 13.31
N TYR A 41 8.93 7.32 12.45
CA TYR A 41 9.90 8.41 12.52
C TYR A 41 9.28 9.78 12.24
N VAL A 42 9.61 10.74 13.09
CA VAL A 42 9.31 12.16 12.98
C VAL A 42 10.26 12.78 11.96
N LEU A 43 9.83 12.80 10.71
CA LEU A 43 10.54 13.42 9.60
C LEU A 43 10.13 14.89 9.43
N PRO A 44 10.96 15.73 8.77
CA PRO A 44 10.62 17.10 8.42
C PRO A 44 9.25 17.21 7.71
N PRO A 45 8.40 18.19 8.08
CA PRO A 45 8.59 19.16 9.15
C PRO A 45 8.43 18.54 10.56
N ILE A 46 9.43 18.77 11.41
CA ILE A 46 9.51 18.20 12.77
C ILE A 46 8.88 19.18 13.73
N LEU A 47 7.87 18.74 14.49
CA LEU A 47 7.14 19.57 15.43
C LEU A 47 7.55 19.21 16.86
N GLN A 48 7.52 20.19 17.75
CA GLN A 48 7.82 19.98 19.16
C GLN A 48 6.80 20.67 20.07
N CYS A 49 6.66 20.18 21.30
CA CYS A 49 6.00 20.95 22.36
C CYS A 49 6.98 21.95 23.01
N GLN A 50 6.47 22.81 23.89
CA GLN A 50 7.29 23.79 24.61
C GLN A 50 8.40 23.16 25.47
N ALA A 51 8.24 21.89 25.87
CA ALA A 51 9.23 21.12 26.62
C ALA A 51 10.21 20.32 25.74
N GLY A 52 10.14 20.44 24.41
CA GLY A 52 11.10 19.82 23.48
C GLY A 52 10.75 18.41 22.97
N HIS A 53 9.60 17.83 23.34
CA HIS A 53 9.19 16.51 22.85
C HIS A 53 8.74 16.57 21.39
N LEU A 54 9.29 15.68 20.55
CA LEU A 54 9.04 15.65 19.12
C LEU A 54 7.70 14.97 18.77
N LEU A 55 7.07 15.47 17.70
CA LEU A 55 5.82 14.95 17.14
C LEU A 55 5.87 15.02 15.61
N CYS A 56 5.36 13.97 14.96
CA CYS A 56 5.16 14.01 13.52
C CYS A 56 3.98 14.93 13.15
N SER A 57 4.01 15.44 11.93
CA SER A 57 2.98 16.36 11.44
C SER A 57 1.57 15.76 11.48
N GLN A 58 1.42 14.47 11.16
CA GLN A 58 0.12 13.78 11.13
C GLN A 58 -0.50 13.65 12.53
N CYS A 59 0.29 13.27 13.54
CA CYS A 59 -0.20 13.12 14.90
C CYS A 59 -0.44 14.48 15.57
N ARG A 60 0.40 15.48 15.29
CA ARG A 60 0.24 16.82 15.85
C ARG A 60 -1.11 17.44 15.52
N GLN A 61 -1.63 17.24 14.31
CA GLN A 61 -2.93 17.78 13.88
C GLN A 61 -4.12 17.22 14.69
N LYS A 62 -3.96 16.02 15.27
CA LYS A 62 -5.02 15.30 16.01
C LYS A 62 -4.97 15.57 17.52
N LEU A 63 -4.01 16.37 17.99
CA LEU A 63 -3.72 16.54 19.41
C LEU A 63 -3.74 18.01 19.85
N SER A 64 -4.31 18.26 21.01
CA SER A 64 -4.27 19.56 21.71
C SER A 64 -3.15 19.64 22.76
N CYS A 65 -2.78 18.50 23.35
CA CYS A 65 -1.77 18.39 24.40
C CYS A 65 -0.68 17.37 24.04
N CYS A 66 0.54 17.59 24.52
CA CYS A 66 1.68 16.71 24.28
C CYS A 66 1.43 15.35 24.95
N PRO A 67 1.57 14.22 24.22
CA PRO A 67 1.34 12.89 24.78
C PRO A 67 2.38 12.54 25.87
N THR A 68 3.57 13.14 25.83
CA THR A 68 4.65 12.87 26.78
C THR A 68 4.55 13.71 28.06
N CYS A 69 4.45 15.03 27.95
CA CYS A 69 4.46 15.93 29.11
C CYS A 69 3.11 16.56 29.46
N ARG A 70 2.06 16.28 28.69
CA ARG A 70 0.70 16.87 28.82
C ARG A 70 0.61 18.38 28.67
N GLY A 71 1.71 19.05 28.31
CA GLY A 71 1.74 20.50 28.04
C GLY A 71 0.97 20.89 26.78
N PRO A 72 0.57 22.16 26.64
CA PRO A 72 -0.15 22.64 25.46
C PRO A 72 0.72 22.51 24.20
N LEU A 73 0.09 22.13 23.09
CA LEU A 73 0.75 22.07 21.79
C LEU A 73 0.56 23.34 20.95
N SER A 74 -0.17 24.32 21.47
CA SER A 74 -0.34 25.64 20.87
C SER A 74 0.61 26.65 21.51
N PRO A 75 1.34 27.47 20.74
CA PRO A 75 1.38 27.49 19.27
C PRO A 75 2.11 26.26 18.70
N SER A 76 1.93 25.98 17.40
CA SER A 76 2.69 24.92 16.73
C SER A 76 4.16 25.34 16.55
N ILE A 77 5.09 24.63 17.18
CA ILE A 77 6.53 24.96 17.15
C ILE A 77 7.25 23.97 16.23
N ARG A 78 7.87 24.48 15.16
CA ARG A 78 8.77 23.69 14.31
C ARG A 78 10.18 23.64 14.90
N ASN A 79 10.78 22.46 14.92
CA ASN A 79 12.15 22.26 15.37
C ASN A 79 13.12 22.23 14.19
N LEU A 80 13.52 23.42 13.71
CA LEU A 80 14.43 23.56 12.57
C LEU A 80 15.81 22.93 12.83
N ALA A 81 16.26 22.87 14.09
CA ALA A 81 17.52 22.23 14.44
C ALA A 81 17.43 20.71 14.22
N MET A 82 16.36 20.08 14.70
CA MET A 82 16.14 18.65 14.49
C MET A 82 15.86 18.32 13.02
N GLU A 83 15.25 19.22 12.25
CA GLU A 83 15.11 19.05 10.79
C GLU A 83 16.49 18.98 10.09
N LYS A 84 17.45 19.82 10.51
CA LYS A 84 18.83 19.76 9.99
C LYS A 84 19.53 18.45 10.38
N VAL A 85 19.35 17.99 11.61
CA VAL A 85 19.91 16.70 12.05
C VAL A 85 19.30 15.55 11.25
N ALA A 86 17.97 15.51 11.10
CA ALA A 86 17.28 14.51 10.28
C ALA A 86 17.74 14.52 8.81
N SER A 87 18.10 15.68 8.27
CA SER A 87 18.63 15.77 6.90
C SER A 87 19.98 15.09 6.73
N ALA A 88 20.78 14.96 7.80
CA ALA A 88 22.09 14.31 7.77
C ALA A 88 22.03 12.81 8.08
N LEU A 89 20.86 12.27 8.46
CA LEU A 89 20.70 10.88 8.87
C LEU A 89 19.85 10.10 7.87
N PRO A 90 20.23 8.87 7.51
CA PRO A 90 19.34 7.93 6.86
C PRO A 90 18.44 7.26 7.91
N PHE A 91 17.15 7.08 7.58
CA PHE A 91 16.17 6.41 8.42
C PHE A 91 15.78 5.07 7.78
N PRO A 92 15.69 3.98 8.55
CA PRO A 92 15.29 2.68 8.01
C PRO A 92 13.85 2.76 7.48
N CYS A 93 13.55 2.02 6.42
CA CYS A 93 12.20 1.87 5.88
C CYS A 93 11.23 1.40 6.98
N LYS A 94 9.97 1.90 7.00
CA LYS A 94 8.97 1.43 7.99
C LYS A 94 8.65 -0.06 7.88
N PHE A 95 8.96 -0.68 6.74
CA PHE A 95 8.81 -2.12 6.49
C PHE A 95 10.09 -2.90 6.80
N SER A 96 11.01 -2.35 7.60
CA SER A 96 12.24 -3.04 8.02
C SER A 96 11.96 -4.34 8.77
N SER A 97 10.91 -4.36 9.60
CA SER A 97 10.44 -5.57 10.31
C SER A 97 9.94 -6.66 9.37
N ALA A 98 9.50 -6.31 8.15
CA ALA A 98 9.10 -7.25 7.11
C ALA A 98 10.25 -7.71 6.22
N GLY A 99 11.45 -7.11 6.36
CA GLY A 99 12.66 -7.51 5.64
C GLY A 99 13.30 -6.42 4.77
N CYS A 100 12.75 -5.21 4.71
CA CYS A 100 13.38 -4.12 3.97
C CYS A 100 14.65 -3.63 4.67
N LEU A 101 15.81 -3.81 4.02
CA LEU A 101 17.11 -3.40 4.58
C LEU A 101 17.52 -1.96 4.25
N LEU A 102 16.70 -1.22 3.49
CA LEU A 102 17.04 0.11 3.03
C LEU A 102 16.87 1.16 4.15
N SER A 103 17.88 2.02 4.26
CA SER A 103 17.85 3.24 5.07
C SER A 103 18.05 4.44 4.16
N LEU A 104 17.13 5.40 4.23
CA LEU A 104 16.95 6.46 3.23
C LEU A 104 16.81 7.81 3.91
N HIS A 105 17.22 8.88 3.22
CA HIS A 105 16.98 10.24 3.71
C HIS A 105 15.49 10.57 3.69
N HIS A 106 15.09 11.52 4.54
CA HIS A 106 13.68 11.93 4.66
C HIS A 106 13.03 12.39 3.34
N SER A 107 13.82 12.88 2.38
CA SER A 107 13.36 13.31 1.06
C SER A 107 12.98 12.14 0.14
N GLU A 108 13.64 10.99 0.28
CA GLU A 108 13.50 9.83 -0.62
C GLU A 108 12.66 8.71 0.02
N LYS A 109 12.60 8.69 1.35
CA LYS A 109 11.92 7.66 2.13
C LYS A 109 10.42 7.53 1.80
N PRO A 110 9.63 8.61 1.65
CA PRO A 110 8.22 8.50 1.28
C PRO A 110 8.03 7.77 -0.07
N ASP A 111 8.75 8.21 -1.10
CA ASP A 111 8.67 7.64 -2.45
C ASP A 111 9.03 6.15 -2.45
N HIS A 112 10.10 5.77 -1.73
CA HIS A 112 10.45 4.36 -1.56
C HIS A 112 9.33 3.57 -0.87
N GLU A 113 8.77 4.08 0.22
CA GLU A 113 7.75 3.35 0.99
C GLU A 113 6.44 3.15 0.23
N GLU A 114 6.14 3.99 -0.77
CA GLU A 114 4.99 3.76 -1.65
C GLU A 114 5.19 2.52 -2.52
N VAL A 115 6.42 2.26 -2.97
CA VAL A 115 6.76 1.18 -3.91
C VAL A 115 7.57 0.04 -3.29
N CYS A 116 7.74 0.02 -1.97
CA CYS A 116 8.55 -0.98 -1.28
C CYS A 116 7.96 -2.38 -1.47
N GLU A 117 8.79 -3.35 -1.85
CA GLU A 117 8.36 -4.75 -2.07
C GLU A 117 7.91 -5.45 -0.77
N PHE A 118 8.39 -4.97 0.38
CA PHE A 118 8.02 -5.49 1.71
C PHE A 118 6.77 -4.82 2.30
N ARG A 119 6.16 -3.89 1.56
CA ARG A 119 4.90 -3.25 1.96
C ARG A 119 3.80 -4.32 2.03
N PRO A 120 3.02 -4.39 3.14
CA PRO A 120 1.86 -5.26 3.20
C PRO A 120 0.82 -4.91 2.13
N TYR A 121 0.20 -5.93 1.56
CA TYR A 121 -0.90 -5.78 0.62
C TYR A 121 -2.15 -5.35 1.38
N THR A 122 -2.86 -4.37 0.84
CA THR A 122 -4.22 -4.02 1.29
C THR A 122 -5.25 -4.87 0.56
N CYS A 123 -6.47 -4.95 1.09
CA CYS A 123 -7.56 -5.59 0.37
C CYS A 123 -7.70 -4.99 -1.05
N PRO A 124 -7.64 -5.82 -2.13
CA PRO A 124 -7.72 -5.31 -3.50
C PRO A 124 -9.16 -5.06 -3.99
N CYS A 125 -10.18 -5.37 -3.19
CA CYS A 125 -11.58 -5.21 -3.58
C CYS A 125 -11.94 -3.71 -3.69
N PRO A 126 -12.40 -3.21 -4.86
CA PRO A 126 -12.88 -1.84 -5.02
C PRO A 126 -14.13 -1.59 -4.18
N GLY A 127 -14.37 -0.32 -3.83
CA GLY A 127 -15.54 0.13 -3.07
C GLY A 127 -15.67 -0.40 -1.63
N ALA A 128 -14.83 -1.33 -1.20
CA ALA A 128 -14.93 -1.95 0.11
C ALA A 128 -14.33 -1.06 1.21
N THR A 129 -15.07 -0.88 2.31
CA THR A 129 -14.55 -0.32 3.57
C THR A 129 -13.60 -1.28 4.30
N CYS A 130 -13.09 -2.30 3.59
CA CYS A 130 -12.25 -3.35 4.10
C CYS A 130 -10.87 -2.79 4.46
N LYS A 131 -10.55 -2.78 5.75
CA LYS A 131 -9.25 -2.32 6.27
C LYS A 131 -8.22 -3.44 6.39
N TRP A 132 -8.45 -4.57 5.73
CA TRP A 132 -7.54 -5.71 5.81
C TRP A 132 -6.19 -5.37 5.15
N HIS A 133 -5.13 -5.86 5.79
CA HIS A 133 -3.77 -5.78 5.29
C HIS A 133 -2.98 -7.03 5.70
N GLY A 134 -2.11 -7.54 4.83
CA GLY A 134 -1.35 -8.75 5.08
C GLY A 134 -0.30 -9.08 4.02
N SER A 135 0.26 -10.29 4.10
CA SER A 135 1.16 -10.81 3.07
C SER A 135 0.40 -11.19 1.80
N LEU A 136 1.12 -11.32 0.68
CA LEU A 136 0.54 -11.73 -0.61
C LEU A 136 -0.22 -13.07 -0.51
N GLU A 137 0.37 -14.05 0.18
CA GLU A 137 -0.23 -15.38 0.39
C GLU A 137 -1.56 -15.33 1.15
N ALA A 138 -1.76 -14.30 1.97
CA ALA A 138 -2.98 -14.13 2.75
C ALA A 138 -4.10 -13.42 1.98
N VAL A 139 -3.83 -12.85 0.80
CA VAL A 139 -4.81 -12.08 0.00
C VAL A 139 -5.95 -12.97 -0.48
N MET A 140 -5.65 -14.09 -1.15
CA MET A 140 -6.70 -14.99 -1.66
C MET A 140 -7.54 -15.62 -0.54
N PRO A 141 -6.95 -16.16 0.55
CA PRO A 141 -7.71 -16.57 1.73
C PRO A 141 -8.60 -15.44 2.26
N HIS A 142 -8.09 -14.21 2.37
CA HIS A 142 -8.90 -13.07 2.80
C HIS A 142 -10.11 -12.84 1.90
N LEU A 143 -9.92 -12.78 0.57
CA LEU A 143 -11.00 -12.56 -0.39
C LEU A 143 -12.08 -13.66 -0.30
N MET A 144 -11.68 -14.93 -0.22
CA MET A 144 -12.61 -16.05 -0.14
C MET A 144 -13.45 -16.06 1.15
N HIS A 145 -12.89 -15.58 2.27
CA HIS A 145 -13.57 -15.60 3.57
C HIS A 145 -14.41 -14.36 3.82
N VAL A 146 -13.90 -13.18 3.46
CA VAL A 146 -14.52 -11.88 3.76
C VAL A 146 -15.41 -11.41 2.61
N HIS A 147 -15.03 -11.67 1.35
CA HIS A 147 -15.71 -11.19 0.14
C HIS A 147 -16.37 -12.34 -0.63
N LYS A 148 -17.23 -13.10 0.05
CA LYS A 148 -17.88 -14.32 -0.49
C LYS A 148 -18.73 -14.12 -1.74
N SER A 149 -19.13 -12.89 -2.03
CA SER A 149 -19.89 -12.52 -3.23
C SER A 149 -19.04 -12.51 -4.49
N ILE A 150 -17.70 -12.46 -4.37
CA ILE A 150 -16.81 -12.45 -5.51
C ILE A 150 -16.76 -13.87 -6.10
N THR A 151 -17.33 -14.01 -7.30
CA THR A 151 -17.31 -15.28 -8.03
C THR A 151 -15.92 -15.54 -8.59
N THR A 152 -15.47 -16.80 -8.55
CA THR A 152 -14.20 -17.22 -9.16
C THR A 152 -14.47 -18.16 -10.32
N LEU A 153 -13.99 -17.83 -11.52
CA LEU A 153 -14.03 -18.68 -12.70
C LEU A 153 -12.65 -19.27 -13.01
N GLN A 154 -12.63 -20.47 -13.57
CA GLN A 154 -11.42 -21.18 -13.98
C GLN A 154 -11.28 -21.12 -15.50
N GLY A 155 -10.05 -20.97 -15.98
CA GLY A 155 -9.74 -20.95 -17.41
C GLY A 155 -9.10 -19.65 -17.87
N GLU A 156 -8.35 -19.74 -18.95
CA GLU A 156 -7.65 -18.60 -19.56
C GLU A 156 -8.59 -17.72 -20.42
N ASP A 157 -9.69 -18.28 -20.91
CA ASP A 157 -10.72 -17.57 -21.68
C ASP A 157 -12.09 -17.72 -21.01
N ILE A 158 -12.65 -16.60 -20.54
CA ILE A 158 -13.91 -16.55 -19.80
C ILE A 158 -14.77 -15.36 -20.25
N VAL A 159 -16.03 -15.35 -19.82
CA VAL A 159 -16.92 -14.19 -19.98
C VAL A 159 -17.20 -13.59 -18.61
N PHE A 160 -16.78 -12.34 -18.41
CA PHE A 160 -17.14 -11.52 -17.27
C PHE A 160 -18.47 -10.80 -17.56
N LEU A 161 -19.54 -11.24 -16.90
CA LEU A 161 -20.87 -10.66 -17.05
C LEU A 161 -21.13 -9.60 -15.97
N ALA A 162 -21.15 -8.33 -16.37
CA ALA A 162 -21.59 -7.23 -15.52
C ALA A 162 -23.12 -7.06 -15.64
N THR A 163 -23.84 -7.39 -14.59
CA THR A 163 -25.31 -7.32 -14.56
C THR A 163 -25.80 -5.93 -14.20
N ASP A 164 -26.89 -5.50 -14.83
CA ASP A 164 -27.57 -4.22 -14.54
C ASP A 164 -26.65 -2.99 -14.61
N ILE A 165 -25.96 -2.80 -15.74
CA ILE A 165 -25.01 -1.67 -15.93
C ILE A 165 -25.65 -0.28 -15.81
N ASN A 166 -26.98 -0.22 -15.88
CA ASN A 166 -27.79 1.00 -15.84
C ASN A 166 -28.14 1.45 -14.42
N LEU A 167 -27.72 0.74 -13.37
CA LEU A 167 -27.95 1.15 -11.98
C LEU A 167 -27.50 2.59 -11.73
N PRO A 168 -28.28 3.43 -11.03
CA PRO A 168 -27.91 4.83 -10.83
C PRO A 168 -26.68 4.97 -9.92
N GLY A 169 -25.83 5.95 -10.22
CA GLY A 169 -24.64 6.28 -9.43
C GLY A 169 -23.42 5.39 -9.71
N PRO A 170 -22.35 5.55 -8.90
CA PRO A 170 -21.14 4.74 -9.01
C PRO A 170 -21.39 3.30 -8.59
N VAL A 171 -20.90 2.34 -9.38
CA VAL A 171 -21.08 0.91 -9.15
C VAL A 171 -19.83 0.17 -9.61
N ASP A 172 -19.41 -0.83 -8.82
CA ASP A 172 -18.27 -1.69 -9.10
C ASP A 172 -18.74 -3.13 -9.33
N TRP A 173 -18.25 -3.76 -10.40
CA TRP A 173 -18.36 -5.20 -10.61
C TRP A 173 -16.98 -5.83 -10.48
N VAL A 174 -16.91 -6.94 -9.74
CA VAL A 174 -15.66 -7.63 -9.44
C VAL A 174 -15.82 -9.12 -9.65
N MET A 175 -14.85 -9.73 -10.32
CA MET A 175 -14.79 -11.18 -10.52
C MET A 175 -13.34 -11.65 -10.41
N MET A 176 -13.15 -12.89 -9.94
CA MET A 176 -11.85 -13.54 -9.97
C MET A 176 -11.77 -14.51 -11.16
N GLN A 177 -10.66 -14.47 -11.87
CA GLN A 177 -10.28 -15.45 -12.89
C GLN A 177 -9.04 -16.20 -12.41
N SER A 178 -9.04 -17.53 -12.52
CA SER A 178 -7.91 -18.37 -12.14
C SER A 178 -7.41 -19.15 -13.34
N CYS A 179 -6.14 -18.95 -13.69
CA CYS A 179 -5.44 -19.64 -14.77
C CYS A 179 -3.92 -19.57 -14.53
N PHE A 180 -3.15 -20.45 -15.17
CA PHE A 180 -1.68 -20.50 -15.03
C PHE A 180 -1.17 -20.53 -13.57
N SER A 181 -1.92 -21.16 -12.66
CA SER A 181 -1.63 -21.18 -11.22
C SER A 181 -1.59 -19.79 -10.55
N HIS A 182 -2.20 -18.78 -11.16
CA HIS A 182 -2.34 -17.42 -10.65
C HIS A 182 -3.81 -17.01 -10.60
N HIS A 183 -4.09 -15.96 -9.83
CA HIS A 183 -5.41 -15.39 -9.69
C HIS A 183 -5.41 -13.94 -10.17
N PHE A 184 -6.38 -13.60 -11.01
CA PHE A 184 -6.54 -12.30 -11.63
C PHE A 184 -7.88 -11.72 -11.20
N MET A 185 -7.85 -10.50 -10.67
CA MET A 185 -9.04 -9.74 -10.31
C MET A 185 -9.46 -8.87 -11.49
N LEU A 186 -10.66 -9.12 -11.98
CA LEU A 186 -11.32 -8.35 -13.02
C LEU A 186 -12.18 -7.29 -12.35
N VAL A 187 -11.98 -6.04 -12.70
CA VAL A 187 -12.74 -4.91 -12.17
C VAL A 187 -13.36 -4.16 -13.33
N LEU A 188 -14.67 -3.93 -13.25
CA LEU A 188 -15.38 -2.92 -14.04
C LEU A 188 -15.92 -1.89 -13.07
N GLU A 189 -15.44 -0.67 -13.15
CA GLU A 189 -15.86 0.45 -12.30
C GLU A 189 -16.62 1.47 -13.14
N LYS A 190 -17.80 1.87 -12.67
CA LYS A 190 -18.58 2.96 -13.26
C LYS A 190 -18.41 4.21 -12.41
N GLN A 191 -17.85 5.26 -13.00
CA GLN A 191 -17.71 6.57 -12.37
C GLN A 191 -18.54 7.63 -13.09
N GLU A 192 -19.03 8.61 -12.33
CA GLU A 192 -19.61 9.84 -12.87
C GLU A 192 -18.55 10.94 -12.84
N LYS A 193 -18.13 11.42 -14.00
CA LYS A 193 -17.05 12.41 -14.11
C LYS A 193 -17.56 13.84 -13.95
N TYR A 194 -18.76 14.10 -14.47
CA TYR A 194 -19.54 15.33 -14.35
C TYR A 194 -21.00 14.99 -14.64
N GLU A 195 -21.93 15.89 -14.28
CA GLU A 195 -23.38 15.60 -14.32
C GLU A 195 -23.80 14.96 -15.65
N GLY A 196 -24.37 13.75 -15.55
CA GLY A 196 -24.90 13.00 -16.68
C GLY A 196 -23.87 12.30 -17.57
N HIS A 197 -22.57 12.40 -17.26
CA HIS A 197 -21.49 11.79 -18.03
C HIS A 197 -20.81 10.69 -17.22
N GLN A 198 -21.32 9.47 -17.43
CA GLN A 198 -20.80 8.25 -16.83
C GLN A 198 -19.77 7.60 -17.76
N GLN A 199 -18.69 7.11 -17.16
CA GLN A 199 -17.65 6.34 -17.85
C GLN A 199 -17.45 5.02 -17.12
N PHE A 200 -17.16 3.99 -17.90
CA PHE A 200 -16.79 2.66 -17.44
C PHE A 200 -15.30 2.46 -17.62
N PHE A 201 -14.68 1.86 -16.62
CA PHE A 201 -13.26 1.53 -16.60
C PHE A 201 -13.10 0.05 -16.30
N ALA A 202 -12.57 -0.72 -17.25
CA ALA A 202 -12.33 -2.15 -17.08
C ALA A 202 -10.83 -2.45 -17.04
N VAL A 203 -10.39 -3.09 -15.95
CA VAL A 203 -8.98 -3.39 -15.67
C VAL A 203 -8.81 -4.78 -15.10
N VAL A 204 -7.67 -5.40 -15.39
CA VAL A 204 -7.25 -6.70 -14.84
C VAL A 204 -6.05 -6.52 -13.94
N LEU A 205 -6.16 -7.00 -12.70
CA LEU A 205 -5.08 -7.02 -11.71
C LEU A 205 -4.63 -8.45 -11.44
N LEU A 206 -3.32 -8.68 -11.39
CA LEU A 206 -2.73 -9.92 -10.89
C LEU A 206 -2.62 -9.87 -9.37
N ILE A 207 -3.12 -10.91 -8.68
CA ILE A 207 -2.76 -11.20 -7.28
C ILE A 207 -1.36 -11.78 -7.26
N GLY A 208 -0.38 -10.88 -7.29
CA GLY A 208 1.03 -11.20 -7.45
C GLY A 208 1.88 -9.93 -7.51
N THR A 209 3.19 -10.12 -7.66
CA THR A 209 4.15 -9.01 -7.78
C THR A 209 4.12 -8.38 -9.18
N ARG A 210 4.68 -7.18 -9.31
CA ARG A 210 4.84 -6.50 -10.61
C ARG A 210 5.63 -7.35 -11.60
N LYS A 211 6.73 -7.95 -11.15
CA LYS A 211 7.57 -8.85 -11.95
C LYS A 211 6.82 -10.11 -12.42
N GLN A 212 5.91 -10.64 -11.61
CA GLN A 212 5.04 -11.74 -12.06
C GLN A 212 4.07 -11.26 -13.13
N ALA A 213 3.49 -10.06 -12.95
CA ALA A 213 2.51 -9.49 -13.86
C ALA A 213 3.08 -9.25 -15.28
N GLU A 214 4.36 -8.88 -15.38
CA GLU A 214 5.10 -8.74 -16.64
C GLU A 214 5.16 -10.01 -17.50
N ASN A 215 4.85 -11.20 -16.95
CA ASN A 215 4.84 -12.46 -17.72
C ASN A 215 3.48 -12.75 -18.38
N PHE A 216 2.51 -11.86 -18.22
CA PHE A 216 1.15 -12.07 -18.72
C PHE A 216 0.67 -10.88 -19.56
N ALA A 217 -0.24 -11.17 -20.48
CA ALA A 217 -1.09 -10.18 -21.14
C ALA A 217 -2.55 -10.58 -20.97
N TYR A 218 -3.42 -9.59 -20.82
CA TYR A 218 -4.86 -9.78 -20.84
C TYR A 218 -5.47 -9.06 -22.04
N ARG A 219 -6.54 -9.63 -22.59
CA ARG A 219 -7.41 -9.02 -23.60
C ARG A 219 -8.82 -8.89 -23.03
N LEU A 220 -9.36 -7.67 -23.04
CA LEU A 220 -10.76 -7.39 -22.78
C LEU A 220 -11.45 -7.10 -24.11
N GLU A 221 -12.57 -7.76 -24.36
CA GLU A 221 -13.30 -7.62 -25.61
C GLU A 221 -14.81 -7.49 -25.39
N LEU A 222 -15.39 -6.43 -25.93
CA LEU A 222 -16.83 -6.24 -26.05
C LEU A 222 -17.27 -6.63 -27.45
N ASN A 223 -18.26 -7.52 -27.54
CA ASN A 223 -18.79 -8.01 -28.81
C ASN A 223 -20.24 -7.59 -28.98
N GLY A 224 -20.55 -6.98 -30.13
CA GLY A 224 -21.90 -6.55 -30.49
C GLY A 224 -22.19 -6.87 -31.94
N ILE A 225 -23.41 -6.55 -32.40
CA ILE A 225 -23.80 -6.83 -33.78
C ILE A 225 -22.91 -6.04 -34.74
N ARG A 226 -22.07 -6.77 -35.50
CA ARG A 226 -21.10 -6.24 -36.49
C ARG A 226 -20.10 -5.23 -35.92
N ARG A 227 -19.81 -5.31 -34.63
CA ARG A 227 -18.87 -4.40 -33.96
C ARG A 227 -18.12 -5.12 -32.85
N ARG A 228 -16.90 -4.67 -32.61
CA ARG A 228 -16.02 -5.21 -31.58
C ARG A 228 -15.14 -4.09 -31.04
N LEU A 229 -15.00 -4.03 -29.73
CA LEU A 229 -14.05 -3.14 -29.05
C LEU A 229 -13.10 -4.02 -28.24
N THR A 230 -11.80 -3.86 -28.45
CA THR A 230 -10.77 -4.70 -27.84
C THR A 230 -9.70 -3.83 -27.19
N TRP A 231 -9.26 -4.22 -26.00
CA TRP A 231 -8.13 -3.65 -25.29
C TRP A 231 -7.21 -4.77 -24.83
N GLU A 232 -5.91 -4.62 -25.06
CA GLU A 232 -4.88 -5.55 -24.62
C GLU A 232 -3.82 -4.82 -23.83
N ALA A 233 -3.44 -5.36 -22.68
CA ALA A 233 -2.38 -4.81 -21.85
C ALA A 233 -1.79 -5.88 -20.92
N THR A 234 -0.70 -5.53 -20.25
CA THR A 234 -0.14 -6.32 -19.14
C THR A 234 -0.99 -6.09 -17.89
N PRO A 235 -1.37 -7.13 -17.13
CA PRO A 235 -2.11 -6.93 -15.88
C PRO A 235 -1.25 -6.15 -14.89
N ARG A 236 -1.87 -5.33 -14.05
CA ARG A 236 -1.16 -4.62 -12.98
C ARG A 236 -1.07 -5.48 -11.73
N SER A 237 -0.08 -5.27 -10.88
CA SER A 237 -0.10 -5.91 -9.55
C SER A 237 -1.22 -5.30 -8.71
N ILE A 238 -1.87 -6.10 -7.86
CA ILE A 238 -2.77 -5.59 -6.82
C ILE A 238 -2.11 -4.57 -5.87
N GLN A 239 -0.78 -4.52 -5.82
CA GLN A 239 -0.05 -3.52 -5.04
C GLN A 239 -0.24 -2.09 -5.59
N ASP A 240 -0.45 -1.96 -6.90
CA ASP A 240 -0.67 -0.67 -7.56
C ASP A 240 -2.13 -0.21 -7.44
N GLY A 241 -3.04 -1.16 -7.17
CA GLY A 241 -4.48 -0.95 -7.11
C GLY A 241 -5.10 -0.54 -8.46
N VAL A 242 -6.40 -0.26 -8.45
CA VAL A 242 -7.14 0.19 -9.65
C VAL A 242 -7.01 1.70 -9.91
N ALA A 243 -6.83 2.50 -8.85
CA ALA A 243 -6.92 3.96 -8.91
C ALA A 243 -5.90 4.57 -9.89
N ALA A 244 -4.66 4.08 -9.90
CA ALA A 244 -3.62 4.58 -10.79
C ALA A 244 -3.91 4.28 -12.27
N ALA A 245 -4.51 3.12 -12.58
CA ALA A 245 -4.91 2.77 -13.94
C ALA A 245 -6.04 3.68 -14.43
N ILE A 246 -7.06 3.88 -13.59
CA ILE A 246 -8.23 4.70 -13.90
C ILE A 246 -7.86 6.18 -14.06
N MET A 247 -7.07 6.73 -13.13
CA MET A 247 -6.64 8.13 -13.15
C MET A 247 -5.86 8.48 -14.43
N ASN A 248 -5.05 7.54 -14.93
CA ASN A 248 -4.26 7.72 -16.15
C ASN A 248 -4.98 7.27 -17.42
N SER A 249 -6.22 6.76 -17.32
CA SER A 249 -6.95 6.11 -18.42
C SER A 249 -6.15 5.00 -19.12
N ASP A 250 -5.32 4.28 -18.34
CA ASP A 250 -4.52 3.14 -18.80
C ASP A 250 -5.25 1.82 -18.51
N CYS A 251 -6.44 1.72 -19.11
CA CYS A 251 -7.34 0.58 -19.04
C CYS A 251 -8.39 0.69 -20.17
N LEU A 252 -9.29 -0.29 -20.29
CA LEU A 252 -10.40 -0.18 -21.24
C LEU A 252 -11.41 0.85 -20.73
N VAL A 253 -11.54 1.97 -21.44
CA VAL A 253 -12.48 3.05 -21.09
C VAL A 253 -13.55 3.18 -22.17
N PHE A 254 -14.81 3.28 -21.75
CA PHE A 254 -15.93 3.54 -22.64
C PHE A 254 -17.06 4.28 -21.90
N ASP A 255 -17.88 5.01 -22.65
CA ASP A 255 -19.04 5.71 -22.10
C ASP A 255 -20.30 4.82 -22.09
N THR A 256 -21.37 5.32 -21.48
CA THR A 256 -22.67 4.62 -21.43
C THR A 256 -23.26 4.34 -22.81
N SER A 257 -23.00 5.20 -23.80
CA SER A 257 -23.51 5.02 -25.16
C SER A 257 -22.84 3.81 -25.83
N ILE A 258 -21.53 3.67 -25.68
CA ILE A 258 -20.78 2.49 -26.10
C ILE A 258 -21.26 1.25 -25.34
N ALA A 259 -21.43 1.34 -24.01
CA ALA A 259 -21.90 0.22 -23.21
C ALA A 259 -23.25 -0.34 -23.72
N HIS A 260 -24.20 0.53 -24.07
CA HIS A 260 -25.49 0.14 -24.63
C HIS A 260 -25.41 -0.54 -26.01
N LEU A 261 -24.38 -0.25 -26.81
CA LEU A 261 -24.18 -0.92 -28.11
C LEU A 261 -23.71 -2.38 -27.96
N PHE A 262 -23.20 -2.74 -26.79
CA PHE A 262 -22.63 -4.05 -26.48
C PHE A 262 -23.44 -4.83 -25.43
N ALA A 263 -24.32 -4.16 -24.68
CA ALA A 263 -25.14 -4.79 -23.66
C ALA A 263 -26.37 -5.50 -24.25
N ASP A 264 -26.77 -6.61 -23.63
CA ASP A 264 -28.02 -7.31 -23.89
C ASP A 264 -28.88 -7.34 -22.62
N ASN A 265 -30.12 -6.85 -22.70
CA ASN A 265 -31.05 -6.72 -21.57
C ASN A 265 -30.44 -6.06 -20.32
N GLY A 266 -29.58 -5.05 -20.50
CA GLY A 266 -28.92 -4.33 -19.41
C GLY A 266 -27.70 -5.05 -18.80
N ASN A 267 -27.30 -6.19 -19.35
CA ASN A 267 -26.10 -6.93 -18.96
C ASN A 267 -24.99 -6.75 -19.99
N LEU A 268 -23.77 -6.51 -19.55
CA LEU A 268 -22.60 -6.36 -20.41
C LEU A 268 -21.69 -7.58 -20.26
N GLY A 269 -21.53 -8.35 -21.34
CA GLY A 269 -20.57 -9.44 -21.41
C GLY A 269 -19.22 -8.94 -21.91
N ILE A 270 -18.18 -9.14 -21.11
CA ILE A 270 -16.79 -8.82 -21.46
C ILE A 270 -16.06 -10.15 -21.61
N ASN A 271 -15.59 -10.46 -22.82
CA ASN A 271 -14.70 -11.59 -23.00
C ASN A 271 -13.33 -11.23 -22.43
N VAL A 272 -12.80 -12.10 -21.57
CA VAL A 272 -11.52 -11.91 -20.92
C VAL A 272 -10.63 -13.08 -21.23
N THR A 273 -9.57 -12.81 -21.99
CA THR A 273 -8.52 -13.79 -22.29
C THR A 273 -7.25 -13.40 -21.55
N ILE A 274 -6.62 -14.34 -20.84
CA ILE A 274 -5.30 -14.19 -20.24
C ILE A 274 -4.33 -15.09 -20.99
N SER A 275 -3.14 -14.59 -21.29
CA SER A 275 -2.09 -15.32 -21.99
C SER A 275 -0.75 -15.08 -21.30
N MET A 276 0.14 -16.07 -21.40
CA MET A 276 1.55 -15.90 -21.02
C MET A 276 2.35 -15.39 -22.22
N PHE A 277 3.38 -14.59 -21.96
CA PHE A 277 4.39 -14.25 -22.97
C PHE A 277 5.32 -15.42 -23.28
#